data_AF-A0A6G7X7M4-F1
#
_entry.id   AF-A0A6G7X7M4-F1
#
_cell.length_a   1.000
_cell.length_b   1.000
_cell.length_c   1.000
_cell.angle_alpha   90.00
_cell.angle_beta   90.00
_cell.angle_gamma   90.00
#
_symmetry.space_group_name_H-M   'P 1'
#
loop_
_entity.id
_entity.type
_entity.pdbx_description
1 polymer ?
#
loop_
_entity_poly.entity_id
_entity_poly.type
_entity_poly.pdbx_seq_one_letter_code
_entity_poly.pdbx_strand_id
1 'polypeptide(L)'
;MNLIKINLALILLWLSTISTFGQIGINTENPQSTLDISADNSNVAAGLIAPRQTREQLIAKATSYSINQRGAIVYVTDVSGATSSATANITRIGYYYYDGSLWRPFGSGSGGSGDNWSINGSGNLSTTHGVDYLGTTDGVDLVLKTNGTERMTVTSTGNVGIGAEAPSNKLHLKDTSDPMKVEGLAISSSSNDLPLVIGSDGTVRTGVFPSINIVPDDVGTVIAIDGKLIIAQEMAVLMAADFAFPVSTTTPVAIGNLTTIIVDNENSFNATASTNSFSVKTDGVYLITMNAQLITGVGTKPFVGIWCDTDKAWVVGVNDVVSTARQTYTLSTAINLYASKTYSLRVGNTASGTIPWKSSGYTGEGPISFYSLKRLK
;
A
#
# COMPACT_ATOMS: atom_id res chain seq x y z
N MET A 1 101.55 -55.82 7.45
CA MET A 1 100.35 -56.01 8.30
C MET A 1 99.90 -54.73 9.03
N ASN A 2 100.79 -53.81 9.42
CA ASN A 2 100.42 -52.61 10.19
C ASN A 2 99.73 -51.49 9.37
N LEU A 3 100.08 -51.27 8.09
CA LEU A 3 99.41 -50.25 7.26
C LEU A 3 97.93 -50.56 7.00
N ILE A 4 97.58 -51.83 6.81
CA ILE A 4 96.19 -52.25 6.56
C ILE A 4 95.33 -52.01 7.81
N LYS A 5 95.86 -52.26 9.01
CA LYS A 5 95.15 -52.01 10.28
C LYS A 5 94.93 -50.51 10.54
N ILE A 6 95.92 -49.67 10.24
CA ILE A 6 95.82 -48.21 10.39
C ILE A 6 94.80 -47.62 9.41
N ASN A 7 94.82 -48.06 8.14
CA ASN A 7 93.84 -47.61 7.15
C ASN A 7 92.43 -48.08 7.49
N LEU A 8 92.26 -49.30 8.01
CA LEU A 8 90.96 -49.80 8.44
C LEU A 8 90.42 -49.01 9.64
N ALA A 9 91.28 -48.68 10.60
CA ALA A 9 90.92 -47.86 11.76
C ALA A 9 90.54 -46.43 11.36
N LEU A 10 91.26 -45.83 10.39
CA LEU A 10 90.94 -44.51 9.84
C LEU A 10 89.60 -44.51 9.08
N ILE A 11 89.31 -45.55 8.32
CA ILE A 11 88.02 -45.72 7.62
C ILE A 11 86.87 -45.87 8.62
N LEU A 12 87.03 -46.67 9.67
CA LEU A 12 86.03 -46.85 10.72
C LEU A 12 85.79 -45.56 11.53
N LEU A 13 86.85 -44.79 11.81
CA LEU A 13 86.73 -43.49 12.46
C LEU A 13 85.99 -42.47 11.57
N TRP A 14 86.22 -42.50 10.25
CA TRP A 14 85.51 -41.66 9.28
C TRP A 14 84.02 -42.03 9.17
N LEU A 15 83.70 -43.33 9.13
CA LEU A 15 82.33 -43.83 9.11
C LEU A 15 81.55 -43.48 10.39
N SER A 16 82.24 -43.38 11.54
CA SER A 16 81.62 -43.03 12.82
C SER A 16 81.20 -41.57 12.96
N THR A 17 81.68 -40.69 12.08
CA THR A 17 81.35 -39.24 12.08
C THR A 17 80.22 -38.88 11.10
N ILE A 18 79.69 -39.84 10.35
CA ILE A 18 78.57 -39.59 9.44
C ILE A 18 77.27 -39.63 10.24
N SER A 19 76.67 -38.45 10.46
CA SER A 19 75.31 -38.34 10.97
C SER A 19 74.33 -38.87 9.92
N THR A 20 73.75 -40.05 10.15
CA THR A 20 72.64 -40.55 9.33
C THR A 20 71.35 -39.88 9.79
N PHE A 21 70.69 -39.14 8.90
CA PHE A 21 69.36 -38.63 9.14
C PHE A 21 68.36 -39.79 8.98
N GLY A 22 67.40 -39.93 9.90
CA GLY A 22 66.37 -40.98 9.85
C GLY A 22 65.26 -40.76 8.80
N GLN A 23 65.51 -39.95 7.78
CA GLN A 23 64.54 -39.61 6.74
C GLN A 23 64.60 -40.64 5.60
N ILE A 24 63.44 -41.02 5.07
CA ILE A 24 63.32 -41.92 3.91
C ILE A 24 62.89 -41.09 2.71
N GLY A 25 63.76 -41.01 1.70
CA GLY A 25 63.42 -40.47 0.38
C GLY A 25 63.07 -41.59 -0.59
N ILE A 26 61.92 -41.48 -1.27
CA ILE A 26 61.56 -42.31 -2.42
C ILE A 26 61.59 -41.39 -3.64
N ASN A 27 62.46 -41.72 -4.60
CA ASN A 27 62.67 -40.95 -5.83
C ASN A 27 63.17 -39.50 -5.57
N THR A 28 63.83 -39.24 -4.44
CA THR A 28 64.53 -37.99 -4.10
C THR A 28 65.78 -38.27 -3.27
N GLU A 29 66.89 -37.63 -3.62
CA GLU A 29 68.17 -37.78 -2.89
C GLU A 29 68.29 -36.82 -1.68
N ASN A 30 67.40 -35.84 -1.58
CA ASN A 30 67.39 -34.84 -0.52
C ASN A 30 65.99 -34.74 0.13
N PRO A 31 65.56 -35.75 0.90
CA PRO A 31 64.21 -35.79 1.48
C PRO A 31 63.96 -34.60 2.40
N GLN A 32 62.86 -33.89 2.19
CA GLN A 32 62.47 -32.70 2.97
C GLN A 32 61.58 -33.03 4.19
N SER A 33 61.24 -34.30 4.40
CA SER A 33 60.46 -34.77 5.55
C SER A 33 60.87 -36.19 5.95
N THR A 34 60.30 -36.74 7.03
CA THR A 34 60.61 -38.09 7.49
C THR A 34 60.29 -39.17 6.45
N LEU A 35 59.28 -38.95 5.60
CA LEU A 35 59.00 -39.74 4.41
C LEU A 35 58.67 -38.78 3.26
N ASP A 36 59.61 -38.59 2.33
CA ASP A 36 59.44 -37.75 1.15
C ASP A 36 59.31 -38.63 -0.09
N ILE A 37 58.18 -38.52 -0.81
CA ILE A 37 57.91 -39.27 -2.04
C ILE A 37 57.77 -38.25 -3.16
N SER A 38 58.80 -38.15 -4.00
CA SER A 38 58.79 -37.28 -5.17
C SER A 38 58.18 -37.99 -6.39
N ALA A 39 57.46 -37.24 -7.22
CA ALA A 39 56.77 -37.79 -8.38
C ALA A 39 57.76 -38.44 -9.37
N ASP A 40 57.42 -39.64 -9.84
CA ASP A 40 58.10 -40.28 -10.96
C ASP A 40 57.49 -39.75 -12.27
N ASN A 41 58.33 -39.18 -13.15
CA ASN A 41 57.93 -38.70 -14.47
C ASN A 41 58.09 -39.77 -15.57
N SER A 42 58.52 -40.98 -15.21
CA SER A 42 58.40 -42.16 -16.07
C SER A 42 56.92 -42.57 -16.16
N ASN A 43 56.49 -43.27 -17.21
CA ASN A 43 55.08 -43.66 -17.42
C ASN A 43 54.53 -44.68 -16.38
N VAL A 44 55.09 -44.73 -15.17
CA VAL A 44 54.65 -45.51 -14.02
C VAL A 44 53.74 -44.65 -13.13
N ALA A 45 52.66 -45.23 -12.60
CA ALA A 45 51.75 -44.50 -11.74
C ALA A 45 52.42 -44.06 -10.41
N ALA A 46 52.42 -42.76 -10.13
CA ALA A 46 52.92 -42.20 -8.87
C ALA A 46 51.84 -42.20 -7.78
N GLY A 47 52.24 -42.44 -6.52
CA GLY A 47 51.35 -42.31 -5.36
C GLY A 47 51.75 -43.19 -4.17
N LEU A 48 51.08 -43.00 -3.03
CA LEU A 48 51.18 -43.87 -1.86
C LEU A 48 49.94 -44.77 -1.77
N ILE A 49 50.14 -46.08 -1.89
CA ILE A 49 49.08 -47.07 -1.65
C ILE A 49 49.12 -47.44 -0.16
N ALA A 50 48.14 -46.96 0.61
CA ALA A 50 48.00 -47.35 2.00
C ALA A 50 47.63 -48.84 2.14
N PRO A 51 47.92 -49.48 3.29
CA PRO A 51 47.48 -50.84 3.56
C PRO A 51 45.97 -51.01 3.33
N ARG A 52 45.61 -51.97 2.47
CA ARG A 52 44.22 -52.31 2.18
C ARG A 52 43.67 -53.22 3.27
N GLN A 53 42.54 -52.86 3.86
CA GLN A 53 41.90 -53.63 4.93
C GLN A 53 40.39 -53.74 4.67
N THR A 54 39.74 -54.82 5.07
CA THR A 54 38.27 -54.85 5.17
C THR A 54 37.83 -54.28 6.52
N ARG A 55 36.56 -53.86 6.65
CA ARG A 55 36.02 -53.43 7.94
C ARG A 55 36.12 -54.51 9.01
N GLU A 56 35.87 -55.76 8.63
CA GLU A 56 36.00 -56.93 9.51
C GLU A 56 37.44 -57.12 10.01
N GLN A 57 38.44 -56.95 9.14
CA GLN A 57 39.86 -57.02 9.53
C GLN A 57 40.24 -55.91 10.52
N LEU A 58 39.69 -54.71 10.38
CA LEU A 58 39.92 -53.61 11.31
C LEU A 58 39.25 -53.87 12.67
N ILE A 59 38.09 -54.54 12.70
CA ILE A 59 37.44 -54.98 13.94
C ILE A 59 38.28 -56.04 14.65
N ALA A 60 38.78 -57.04 13.92
CA ALA A 60 39.64 -58.08 14.49
C ALA A 60 40.94 -57.50 15.10
N LYS A 61 41.41 -56.36 14.56
CA LYS A 61 42.60 -55.63 15.05
C LYS A 61 42.27 -54.53 16.06
N ALA A 62 41.03 -54.41 16.55
CA ALA A 62 40.62 -53.29 17.38
C ALA A 62 41.51 -53.08 18.62
N THR A 63 42.00 -54.16 19.25
CA THR A 63 42.91 -54.08 20.41
C THR A 63 44.33 -53.61 20.07
N SER A 64 44.71 -53.65 18.80
CA SER A 64 46.03 -53.20 18.31
C SER A 64 46.06 -51.70 17.97
N TYR A 65 44.89 -51.07 17.87
CA TYR A 65 44.78 -49.63 17.62
C TYR A 65 44.48 -48.89 18.93
N SER A 66 45.51 -48.23 19.44
CA SER A 66 45.46 -47.37 20.62
C SER A 66 45.82 -45.93 20.24
N ILE A 67 45.92 -45.04 21.22
CA ILE A 67 46.36 -43.65 20.98
C ILE A 67 47.71 -43.54 20.25
N ASN A 68 48.58 -44.55 20.37
CA ASN A 68 49.89 -44.59 19.71
C ASN A 68 49.80 -44.85 18.20
N GLN A 69 48.67 -45.36 17.69
CA GLN A 69 48.41 -45.58 16.26
C GLN A 69 47.58 -44.43 15.65
N ARG A 70 47.36 -43.33 16.38
CA ARG A 70 46.68 -42.15 15.84
C ARG A 70 47.42 -41.61 14.62
N GLY A 71 46.70 -41.41 13.53
CA GLY A 71 47.26 -41.02 12.23
C GLY A 71 47.56 -42.19 11.28
N ALA A 72 47.35 -43.45 11.70
CA ALA A 72 47.44 -44.60 10.81
C ALA A 72 46.45 -44.47 9.66
N ILE A 73 46.90 -44.66 8.42
CA ILE A 73 46.09 -44.55 7.19
C ILE A 73 45.88 -45.94 6.60
N VAL A 74 44.64 -46.24 6.22
CA VAL A 74 44.27 -47.47 5.51
C VAL A 74 43.32 -47.17 4.36
N TYR A 75 43.30 -48.05 3.36
CA TYR A 75 42.24 -48.07 2.36
C TYR A 75 41.26 -49.20 2.68
N VAL A 76 40.02 -48.87 3.01
CA VAL A 76 38.98 -49.85 3.27
C VAL A 76 38.45 -50.40 1.96
N THR A 77 38.58 -51.71 1.73
CA THR A 77 38.16 -52.38 0.49
C THR A 77 36.78 -53.01 0.56
N ASP A 78 36.24 -53.23 1.75
CA ASP A 78 34.93 -53.84 1.96
C ASP A 78 34.32 -53.35 3.29
N VAL A 79 32.99 -53.12 3.28
CA VAL A 79 32.23 -52.56 4.41
C VAL A 79 31.11 -53.47 4.90
N SER A 80 31.17 -54.77 4.60
CA SER A 80 30.23 -55.76 5.13
C SER A 80 30.49 -56.08 6.62
N GLY A 81 29.62 -56.88 7.24
CA GLY A 81 29.72 -57.30 8.65
C GLY A 81 29.14 -56.32 9.67
N ALA A 82 29.34 -56.57 10.97
CA ALA A 82 28.89 -55.68 12.05
C ALA A 82 29.82 -54.46 12.22
N THR A 83 29.34 -53.40 12.87
CA THR A 83 30.17 -52.26 13.29
C THR A 83 30.64 -52.43 14.73
N SER A 84 31.87 -52.00 15.04
CA SER A 84 32.32 -51.79 16.42
C SER A 84 32.38 -50.29 16.73
N SER A 85 32.59 -49.93 18.00
CA SER A 85 32.76 -48.53 18.40
C SER A 85 33.81 -47.83 17.53
N ALA A 86 34.97 -48.46 17.29
CA ALA A 86 36.06 -47.88 16.51
C ALA A 86 35.79 -47.80 14.98
N THR A 87 34.94 -48.68 14.43
CA THR A 87 34.69 -48.75 12.98
C THR A 87 33.33 -48.17 12.57
N ALA A 88 32.61 -47.52 13.48
CA ALA A 88 31.27 -46.99 13.26
C ALA A 88 31.15 -46.09 12.01
N ASN A 89 32.19 -45.31 11.70
CA ASN A 89 32.20 -44.38 10.56
C ASN A 89 32.64 -45.04 9.24
N ILE A 90 32.99 -46.32 9.23
CA ILE A 90 33.35 -47.07 8.02
C ILE A 90 32.06 -47.56 7.34
N THR A 91 31.42 -46.66 6.59
CA THR A 91 30.14 -46.90 5.89
C THR A 91 30.29 -47.02 4.37
N ARG A 92 31.47 -46.72 3.83
CA ARG A 92 31.78 -46.84 2.40
C ARG A 92 33.24 -47.26 2.19
N ILE A 93 33.51 -47.88 1.06
CA ILE A 93 34.87 -48.18 0.58
C ILE A 93 35.63 -46.85 0.36
N GLY A 94 36.87 -46.74 0.83
CA GLY A 94 37.66 -45.51 0.71
C GLY A 94 38.83 -45.41 1.68
N TYR A 95 39.54 -44.30 1.67
CA TYR A 95 40.64 -44.05 2.61
C TYR A 95 40.12 -43.61 4.00
N TYR A 96 40.74 -44.11 5.06
CA TYR A 96 40.44 -43.76 6.45
C TYR A 96 41.72 -43.53 7.26
N TYR A 97 41.71 -42.60 8.22
CA TYR A 97 42.72 -42.49 9.27
C TYR A 97 42.14 -42.84 10.64
N TYR A 98 42.98 -43.37 11.54
CA TYR A 98 42.61 -43.57 12.93
C TYR A 98 42.82 -42.29 13.75
N ASP A 99 41.77 -41.75 14.39
CA ASP A 99 41.86 -40.51 15.18
C ASP A 99 42.29 -40.72 16.63
N GLY A 100 42.61 -41.96 17.02
CA GLY A 100 42.91 -42.38 18.39
C GLY A 100 41.72 -43.02 19.10
N SER A 101 40.53 -43.04 18.48
CA SER A 101 39.34 -43.73 18.99
C SER A 101 38.51 -44.36 17.87
N LEU A 102 38.33 -43.65 16.76
CA LEU A 102 37.51 -44.02 15.60
C LEU A 102 38.35 -43.97 14.31
N TRP A 103 37.95 -44.78 13.33
CA TRP A 103 38.38 -44.60 11.94
C TRP A 103 37.57 -43.47 11.29
N ARG A 104 38.23 -42.45 10.76
CA ARG A 104 37.63 -41.29 10.08
C ARG A 104 37.96 -41.33 8.59
N PRO A 105 37.00 -41.11 7.68
CA PRO A 105 37.29 -41.10 6.24
C PRO A 105 38.18 -39.90 5.85
N PHE A 106 39.15 -40.13 4.96
CA PHE A 106 39.83 -39.05 4.22
C PHE A 106 38.86 -38.56 3.14
N GLY A 107 38.39 -37.33 3.27
CA GLY A 107 37.49 -36.77 2.27
C GLY A 107 36.09 -37.37 2.34
N SER A 108 35.43 -37.19 3.48
CA SER A 108 34.08 -36.63 3.40
C SER A 108 34.17 -35.20 3.88
N GLY A 109 34.28 -34.26 2.94
CA GLY A 109 33.87 -32.86 3.13
C GLY A 109 32.35 -32.77 3.32
N SER A 110 31.84 -33.56 4.26
CA SER A 110 30.53 -33.47 4.87
C SER A 110 30.70 -33.79 6.36
N GLY A 111 31.77 -33.25 6.95
CA GLY A 111 32.20 -33.49 8.33
C GLY A 111 33.19 -32.46 8.88
N GLY A 112 33.40 -31.33 8.19
CA GLY A 112 33.81 -30.08 8.83
C GLY A 112 32.52 -29.32 9.16
N SER A 113 32.00 -29.56 10.36
CA SER A 113 30.72 -29.08 10.92
C SER A 113 29.46 -29.51 10.17
N GLY A 114 28.55 -30.18 10.89
CA GLY A 114 27.25 -30.64 10.39
C GLY A 114 26.24 -29.53 10.12
N ASP A 115 26.68 -28.31 9.85
CA ASP A 115 25.86 -27.09 9.86
C ASP A 115 25.97 -26.30 8.54
N ASN A 116 26.28 -26.96 7.42
CA ASN A 116 26.29 -26.31 6.12
C ASN A 116 24.95 -26.50 5.40
N TRP A 117 24.37 -25.40 4.93
CA TRP A 117 23.20 -25.43 4.05
C TRP A 117 23.55 -26.16 2.75
N SER A 118 23.00 -27.35 2.55
CA SER A 118 23.10 -28.09 1.28
C SER A 118 22.29 -27.38 0.19
N ILE A 119 22.84 -27.24 -1.01
CA ILE A 119 22.14 -26.68 -2.19
C ILE A 119 20.87 -27.45 -2.57
N ASN A 120 20.78 -28.71 -2.15
CA ASN A 120 19.62 -29.58 -2.38
C ASN A 120 18.73 -29.72 -1.13
N GLY A 121 18.96 -28.91 -0.10
CA GLY A 121 18.27 -28.98 1.18
C GLY A 121 18.75 -30.12 2.09
N SER A 122 18.28 -30.09 3.35
CA SER A 122 18.51 -31.12 4.36
C SER A 122 17.22 -31.91 4.56
N GLY A 123 17.22 -33.23 4.28
CA GLY A 123 16.02 -34.08 4.31
C GLY A 123 15.46 -34.42 5.71
N ASN A 124 16.05 -33.90 6.79
CA ASN A 124 15.70 -34.23 8.18
C ASN A 124 15.67 -32.98 9.08
N LEU A 125 14.95 -31.92 8.67
CA LEU A 125 14.78 -30.74 9.52
C LEU A 125 14.00 -31.09 10.79
N SER A 126 14.43 -30.54 11.91
CA SER A 126 13.74 -30.59 13.20
C SER A 126 12.36 -29.94 13.12
N THR A 127 11.37 -30.54 13.79
CA THR A 127 10.04 -29.94 13.95
C THR A 127 10.01 -28.84 15.02
N THR A 128 11.11 -28.64 15.75
CA THR A 128 11.24 -27.61 16.79
C THR A 128 11.82 -26.33 16.19
N HIS A 129 11.10 -25.23 16.32
CA HIS A 129 11.56 -23.91 15.87
C HIS A 129 12.91 -23.53 16.53
N GLY A 130 13.84 -22.98 15.74
CA GLY A 130 15.13 -22.47 16.23
C GLY A 130 16.25 -23.51 16.36
N VAL A 131 16.00 -24.77 16.01
CA VAL A 131 17.04 -25.83 15.97
C VAL A 131 17.81 -25.79 14.65
N ASP A 132 17.09 -25.81 13.52
CA ASP A 132 17.67 -25.63 12.19
C ASP A 132 17.25 -24.27 11.63
N TYR A 133 18.21 -23.46 11.19
CA TYR A 133 17.92 -22.14 10.63
C TYR A 133 19.00 -21.67 9.66
N LEU A 134 18.61 -20.77 8.76
CA LEU A 134 19.52 -19.91 8.03
C LEU A 134 19.62 -18.58 8.78
N GLY A 135 20.78 -18.29 9.37
CA GLY A 135 20.95 -17.09 10.20
C GLY A 135 22.27 -17.07 10.95
N THR A 136 22.38 -16.11 11.87
CA THR A 136 23.53 -15.88 12.74
C THR A 136 23.14 -16.18 14.19
N THR A 137 24.13 -16.50 15.03
CA THR A 137 23.95 -16.70 16.49
C THR A 137 24.44 -15.54 17.33
N ASP A 138 25.07 -14.55 16.69
CA ASP A 138 25.63 -13.35 17.29
C ASP A 138 24.89 -12.10 16.80
N GLY A 139 25.37 -10.92 17.19
CA GLY A 139 24.76 -9.63 16.84
C GLY A 139 24.98 -9.19 15.38
N VAL A 140 25.30 -10.13 14.48
CA VAL A 140 25.59 -9.85 13.07
C VAL A 140 24.35 -10.10 12.22
N ASP A 141 24.17 -9.26 11.19
CA ASP A 141 23.02 -9.34 10.28
C ASP A 141 23.14 -10.53 9.31
N LEU A 142 21.99 -11.11 8.93
CA LEU A 142 21.92 -12.06 7.83
C LEU A 142 21.71 -11.30 6.52
N VAL A 143 22.69 -11.41 5.61
CA VAL A 143 22.70 -10.67 4.34
C VAL A 143 22.59 -11.61 3.15
N LEU A 144 21.63 -11.37 2.26
CA LEU A 144 21.44 -12.08 1.00
C LEU A 144 21.90 -11.21 -0.16
N LYS A 145 22.91 -11.69 -0.91
CA LYS A 145 23.51 -10.98 -2.04
C LYS A 145 23.34 -11.72 -3.35
N THR A 146 23.21 -10.96 -4.43
CA THR A 146 23.39 -11.47 -5.80
C THR A 146 24.31 -10.53 -6.57
N ASN A 147 25.27 -11.11 -7.32
CA ASN A 147 26.27 -10.34 -8.05
C ASN A 147 27.00 -9.29 -7.17
N GLY A 148 27.37 -9.68 -5.94
CA GLY A 148 28.03 -8.79 -4.97
C GLY A 148 27.14 -7.70 -4.35
N THR A 149 25.89 -7.54 -4.81
CA THR A 149 24.95 -6.52 -4.33
C THR A 149 24.02 -7.11 -3.29
N GLU A 150 23.81 -6.39 -2.20
CA GLU A 150 22.81 -6.72 -1.18
C GLU A 150 21.39 -6.59 -1.73
N ARG A 151 20.60 -7.66 -1.60
CA ARG A 151 19.21 -7.71 -2.08
C ARG A 151 18.22 -7.71 -0.93
N MET A 152 18.56 -8.43 0.13
CA MET A 152 17.75 -8.53 1.34
C MET A 152 18.66 -8.66 2.55
N THR A 153 18.25 -8.01 3.64
CA THR A 153 18.94 -8.11 4.92
C THR A 153 17.95 -8.31 6.05
N VAL A 154 18.28 -9.22 6.95
CA VAL A 154 17.63 -9.36 8.25
C VAL A 154 18.61 -8.88 9.29
N THR A 155 18.34 -7.72 9.86
CA THR A 155 19.21 -7.14 10.90
C THR A 155 19.15 -7.98 12.19
N SER A 156 20.20 -7.94 13.00
CA SER A 156 20.24 -8.58 14.31
C SER A 156 19.18 -8.03 15.29
N THR A 157 18.59 -6.86 14.99
CA THR A 157 17.43 -6.28 15.70
C THR A 157 16.07 -6.75 15.19
N GLY A 158 16.06 -7.61 14.16
CA GLY A 158 14.87 -8.24 13.60
C GLY A 158 14.06 -7.38 12.63
N ASN A 159 14.69 -6.40 11.98
CA ASN A 159 14.10 -5.68 10.84
C ASN A 159 14.55 -6.32 9.53
N VAL A 160 13.62 -6.46 8.58
CA VAL A 160 13.85 -7.00 7.23
C VAL A 160 13.85 -5.87 6.21
N GLY A 161 14.93 -5.73 5.46
CA GLY A 161 15.05 -4.83 4.32
C GLY A 161 15.07 -5.60 3.00
N ILE A 162 14.35 -5.12 1.99
CA ILE A 162 14.46 -5.56 0.59
C ILE A 162 14.82 -4.33 -0.24
N GLY A 163 16.01 -4.33 -0.83
CA GLY A 163 16.59 -3.13 -1.46
C GLY A 163 17.00 -2.02 -0.46
N ALA A 164 16.96 -2.32 0.84
CA ALA A 164 17.34 -1.39 1.92
C ALA A 164 18.36 -2.05 2.86
N GLU A 165 19.60 -1.56 2.85
CA GLU A 165 20.69 -2.06 3.70
C GLU A 165 20.51 -1.69 5.19
N ALA A 166 19.75 -0.62 5.46
CA ALA A 166 19.43 -0.15 6.82
C ALA A 166 17.90 0.01 6.96
N PRO A 167 17.15 -1.09 7.21
CA PRO A 167 15.70 -1.03 7.34
C PRO A 167 15.27 -0.28 8.62
N SER A 168 14.47 0.79 8.46
CA SER A 168 13.93 1.60 9.54
C SER A 168 12.64 1.05 10.16
N ASN A 169 12.02 0.06 9.50
CA ASN A 169 10.78 -0.58 9.91
C ASN A 169 10.96 -2.10 9.90
N LYS A 170 10.04 -2.82 10.57
CA LYS A 170 10.09 -4.29 10.64
C LYS A 170 10.17 -4.95 9.26
N LEU A 171 9.47 -4.36 8.29
CA LEU A 171 9.62 -4.67 6.89
C LEU A 171 9.78 -3.34 6.13
N HIS A 172 10.89 -3.18 5.42
CA HIS A 172 11.19 -2.01 4.60
C HIS A 172 11.51 -2.46 3.17
N LEU A 173 10.58 -2.21 2.25
CA LEU A 173 10.78 -2.41 0.82
C LEU A 173 11.19 -1.05 0.23
N LYS A 174 12.34 -1.01 -0.45
CA LYS A 174 12.86 0.20 -1.04
C LYS A 174 13.25 -0.05 -2.49
N ASP A 175 12.46 0.53 -3.39
CA ASP A 175 12.78 0.65 -4.81
C ASP A 175 12.23 1.99 -5.33
N THR A 176 12.80 2.51 -6.41
CA THR A 176 12.38 3.80 -7.00
C THR A 176 11.44 3.63 -8.20
N SER A 177 11.39 2.44 -8.79
CA SER A 177 10.58 2.13 -9.96
C SER A 177 9.41 1.23 -9.60
N ASP A 178 9.67 0.08 -8.96
CA ASP A 178 8.66 -0.98 -8.75
C ASP A 178 8.79 -1.62 -7.36
N PRO A 179 8.39 -0.93 -6.26
CA PRO A 179 8.69 -1.35 -4.90
C PRO A 179 7.90 -2.56 -4.38
N MET A 180 6.62 -2.71 -4.73
CA MET A 180 5.79 -3.84 -4.27
C MET A 180 4.66 -4.14 -5.25
N LYS A 181 4.52 -5.41 -5.63
CA LYS A 181 3.36 -5.94 -6.36
C LYS A 181 2.68 -7.01 -5.50
N VAL A 182 1.36 -6.89 -5.31
CA VAL A 182 0.54 -7.89 -4.60
C VAL A 182 -0.54 -8.39 -5.56
N GLU A 183 -0.56 -9.70 -5.80
CA GLU A 183 -1.51 -10.35 -6.70
C GLU A 183 -2.37 -11.37 -5.96
N GLY A 184 -3.54 -11.69 -6.51
CA GLY A 184 -4.48 -12.64 -5.89
C GLY A 184 -5.29 -12.06 -4.72
N LEU A 185 -5.46 -10.74 -4.66
CA LEU A 185 -6.29 -10.08 -3.64
C LEU A 185 -7.76 -10.52 -3.79
N ALA A 186 -8.33 -11.05 -2.71
CA ALA A 186 -9.75 -11.37 -2.62
C ALA A 186 -10.55 -10.18 -2.06
N ILE A 187 -11.79 -10.01 -2.52
CA ILE A 187 -12.71 -9.05 -1.91
C ILE A 187 -13.16 -9.63 -0.57
N SER A 188 -13.00 -8.84 0.49
CA SER A 188 -13.60 -9.17 1.78
C SER A 188 -15.00 -8.57 1.89
N SER A 189 -15.93 -9.35 2.44
CA SER A 189 -17.28 -8.90 2.79
C SER A 189 -17.41 -8.50 4.27
N SER A 190 -16.31 -8.50 5.03
CA SER A 190 -16.29 -8.14 6.44
C SER A 190 -16.32 -6.62 6.61
N SER A 191 -17.27 -6.12 7.38
CA SER A 191 -17.32 -4.70 7.78
C SER A 191 -16.28 -4.33 8.84
N ASN A 192 -15.52 -5.30 9.36
CA ASN A 192 -14.46 -5.08 10.34
C ASN A 192 -13.10 -4.85 9.68
N ASP A 193 -13.02 -4.94 8.36
CA ASP A 193 -11.77 -4.77 7.63
C ASP A 193 -11.42 -3.30 7.57
N LEU A 194 -10.20 -2.99 7.99
CA LEU A 194 -9.68 -1.63 7.94
C LEU A 194 -8.98 -1.41 6.60
N PRO A 195 -9.21 -0.26 5.94
CA PRO A 195 -8.46 0.08 4.74
C PRO A 195 -6.99 0.27 5.08
N LEU A 196 -6.13 -0.10 4.12
CA LEU A 196 -4.71 0.20 4.16
C LEU A 196 -4.50 1.68 3.81
N VAL A 197 -3.74 2.41 4.62
CA VAL A 197 -3.29 3.77 4.30
C VAL A 197 -1.77 3.83 4.31
N ILE A 198 -1.22 4.67 3.44
CA ILE A 198 0.22 4.90 3.33
C ILE A 198 0.48 6.36 3.71
N GLY A 199 1.27 6.57 4.77
CA GLY A 199 1.69 7.90 5.18
C GLY A 199 2.65 8.53 4.17
N SER A 200 2.82 9.85 4.22
CA SER A 200 3.83 10.55 3.41
C SER A 200 5.27 10.12 3.69
N ASP A 201 5.48 9.45 4.84
CA ASP A 201 6.73 8.81 5.24
C ASP A 201 6.89 7.38 4.69
N GLY A 202 5.93 6.89 3.88
CA GLY A 202 5.91 5.53 3.34
C GLY A 202 5.45 4.46 4.34
N THR A 203 5.09 4.82 5.57
CA THR A 203 4.64 3.83 6.57
C THR A 203 3.22 3.37 6.28
N VAL A 204 3.03 2.05 6.35
CA VAL A 204 1.73 1.40 6.16
C VAL A 204 0.98 1.35 7.49
N ARG A 205 -0.27 1.82 7.51
CA ARG A 205 -1.14 1.86 8.69
C ARG A 205 -2.55 1.42 8.30
N THR A 206 -3.39 1.13 9.30
CA THR A 206 -4.83 1.05 9.09
C THR A 206 -5.44 2.44 9.16
N GLY A 207 -6.37 2.72 8.25
CA GLY A 207 -7.11 3.98 8.21
C GLY A 207 -8.54 3.81 8.70
N VAL A 208 -9.22 4.95 8.87
CA VAL A 208 -10.68 5.02 8.81
C VAL A 208 -11.02 5.39 7.37
N PHE A 209 -12.05 4.77 6.77
CA PHE A 209 -12.54 5.26 5.49
C PHE A 209 -12.89 6.75 5.64
N PRO A 210 -12.35 7.65 4.80
CA PRO A 210 -12.85 9.02 4.81
C PRO A 210 -14.35 8.91 4.57
N SER A 211 -15.15 9.56 5.41
CA SER A 211 -16.55 9.81 5.06
C SER A 211 -16.48 10.65 3.79
N ILE A 212 -16.58 10.01 2.63
CA ILE A 212 -16.76 10.73 1.37
C ILE A 212 -18.10 11.42 1.57
N ASN A 213 -18.06 12.71 1.88
CA ASN A 213 -19.27 13.50 1.91
C ASN A 213 -19.70 13.65 0.45
N ILE A 214 -20.46 12.67 -0.03
CA ILE A 214 -21.05 12.69 -1.38
C ILE A 214 -22.10 13.80 -1.47
N VAL A 215 -22.57 14.30 -0.31
CA VAL A 215 -23.52 15.39 -0.20
C VAL A 215 -22.75 16.71 -0.09
N PRO A 216 -23.11 17.76 -0.86
CA PRO A 216 -22.59 19.11 -0.66
C PRO A 216 -22.72 19.57 0.80
N ASP A 217 -21.78 20.37 1.26
CA ASP A 217 -21.70 20.91 2.63
C ASP A 217 -22.52 22.20 2.86
N ASP A 218 -23.12 22.74 1.79
CA ASP A 218 -24.01 23.89 1.82
C ASP A 218 -25.46 23.56 2.25
N VAL A 219 -26.18 24.57 2.74
CA VAL A 219 -27.59 24.44 3.17
C VAL A 219 -28.53 24.57 1.98
N GLY A 220 -29.33 23.54 1.71
CA GLY A 220 -30.45 23.59 0.77
C GLY A 220 -30.89 22.23 0.23
N THR A 221 -31.76 22.23 -0.77
CA THR A 221 -32.20 21.01 -1.45
C THR A 221 -31.08 20.42 -2.30
N VAL A 222 -30.71 19.17 -2.07
CA VAL A 222 -29.77 18.42 -2.93
C VAL A 222 -30.47 18.00 -4.22
N ILE A 223 -29.88 18.34 -5.36
CA ILE A 223 -30.32 17.90 -6.70
C ILE A 223 -29.16 17.24 -7.45
N ALA A 224 -29.49 16.37 -8.41
CA ALA A 224 -28.52 15.72 -9.29
C ALA A 224 -28.60 16.35 -10.69
N ILE A 225 -27.52 17.00 -11.14
CA ILE A 225 -27.41 17.55 -12.49
C ILE A 225 -26.12 17.00 -13.11
N ASP A 226 -26.23 16.42 -14.31
CA ASP A 226 -25.11 15.86 -15.07
C ASP A 226 -24.22 14.86 -14.26
N GLY A 227 -24.86 14.07 -13.39
CA GLY A 227 -24.17 13.08 -12.55
C GLY A 227 -23.48 13.64 -11.30
N LYS A 228 -23.63 14.95 -11.02
CA LYS A 228 -23.10 15.61 -9.82
C LYS A 228 -24.23 15.98 -8.86
N LEU A 229 -24.06 15.69 -7.57
CA LEU A 229 -24.92 16.24 -6.52
C LEU A 229 -24.52 17.68 -6.23
N ILE A 230 -25.48 18.60 -6.30
CA ILE A 230 -25.30 20.03 -5.99
C ILE A 230 -26.47 20.53 -5.13
N ILE A 231 -26.29 21.65 -4.44
CA ILE A 231 -27.41 22.35 -3.80
C ILE A 231 -28.15 23.19 -4.86
N ALA A 232 -29.47 23.04 -4.90
CA ALA A 232 -30.32 23.88 -5.73
C ALA A 232 -30.33 25.32 -5.20
N GLN A 233 -30.18 26.31 -6.07
CA GLN A 233 -30.50 27.69 -5.69
C GLN A 233 -32.01 27.79 -5.39
N GLU A 234 -32.35 28.30 -4.21
CA GLU A 234 -33.70 28.45 -3.71
C GLU A 234 -33.92 29.89 -3.21
N MET A 235 -35.05 30.48 -3.60
CA MET A 235 -35.56 31.71 -3.01
C MET A 235 -37.03 31.51 -2.69
N ALA A 236 -37.48 31.94 -1.51
CA ALA A 236 -38.87 31.93 -1.10
C ALA A 236 -39.14 33.16 -0.23
N VAL A 237 -40.05 34.02 -0.67
CA VAL A 237 -40.33 35.31 -0.03
C VAL A 237 -41.83 35.52 0.16
N LEU A 238 -42.16 36.21 1.24
CA LEU A 238 -43.50 36.69 1.58
C LEU A 238 -43.51 38.20 1.66
N MET A 239 -44.69 38.77 1.45
CA MET A 239 -44.92 40.18 1.76
C MET A 239 -45.06 40.41 3.28
N ALA A 240 -44.50 41.52 3.76
CA ALA A 240 -44.58 41.95 5.16
C ALA A 240 -45.71 42.97 5.41
N ALA A 241 -46.20 43.63 4.35
CA ALA A 241 -47.29 44.61 4.40
C ALA A 241 -47.95 44.70 3.01
N ASP A 242 -49.17 45.26 2.96
CA ASP A 242 -49.86 45.51 1.70
C ASP A 242 -49.04 46.43 0.79
N PHE A 243 -49.07 46.18 -0.51
CA PHE A 243 -48.41 47.02 -1.50
C PHE A 243 -49.42 47.67 -2.44
N ALA A 244 -49.53 49.00 -2.37
CA ALA A 244 -50.32 49.77 -3.32
C ALA A 244 -49.50 50.02 -4.60
N PHE A 245 -50.10 49.75 -5.76
CA PHE A 245 -49.47 49.98 -7.06
C PHE A 245 -50.28 50.95 -7.92
N PRO A 246 -49.61 51.86 -8.66
CA PRO A 246 -50.28 52.79 -9.57
C PRO A 246 -50.70 52.13 -10.89
N VAL A 247 -51.42 52.86 -11.72
CA VAL A 247 -51.66 52.47 -13.12
C VAL A 247 -50.33 52.32 -13.85
N SER A 248 -50.15 51.22 -14.57
CA SER A 248 -48.90 50.88 -15.24
C SER A 248 -49.16 50.03 -16.48
N THR A 249 -49.15 50.66 -17.66
CA THR A 249 -49.48 50.02 -18.95
C THR A 249 -48.26 49.71 -19.83
N THR A 250 -47.10 50.33 -19.58
CA THR A 250 -45.90 50.18 -20.41
C THR A 250 -44.72 49.54 -19.66
N THR A 251 -44.41 50.03 -18.45
CA THR A 251 -43.36 49.48 -17.60
C THR A 251 -43.96 49.01 -16.29
N PRO A 252 -44.10 47.69 -16.06
CA PRO A 252 -44.73 47.16 -14.86
C PRO A 252 -43.99 47.59 -13.60
N VAL A 253 -44.69 47.68 -12.48
CA VAL A 253 -44.17 48.19 -11.21
C VAL A 253 -43.56 47.04 -10.40
N ALA A 254 -42.36 47.24 -9.86
CA ALA A 254 -41.75 46.28 -8.94
C ALA A 254 -42.57 46.20 -7.65
N ILE A 255 -42.88 44.98 -7.22
CA ILE A 255 -43.69 44.74 -6.02
C ILE A 255 -42.81 45.04 -4.80
N GLY A 256 -43.24 45.99 -3.98
CA GLY A 256 -42.60 46.32 -2.71
C GLY A 256 -43.02 45.39 -1.58
N ASN A 257 -42.45 45.62 -0.39
CA ASN A 257 -42.77 44.91 0.86
C ASN A 257 -42.52 43.40 0.85
N LEU A 258 -41.79 42.85 -0.12
CA LEU A 258 -41.36 41.43 -0.15
C LEU A 258 -40.17 41.17 0.79
N THR A 259 -40.20 41.71 2.00
CA THR A 259 -39.07 41.75 2.93
C THR A 259 -39.02 40.58 3.90
N THR A 260 -40.02 39.68 3.89
CA THR A 260 -40.00 38.46 4.71
C THR A 260 -39.36 37.33 3.89
N ILE A 261 -38.06 37.13 4.06
CA ILE A 261 -37.30 36.08 3.38
C ILE A 261 -37.41 34.78 4.17
N ILE A 262 -37.97 33.73 3.54
CA ILE A 262 -38.03 32.37 4.12
C ILE A 262 -36.77 31.59 3.74
N VAL A 263 -36.39 31.65 2.46
CA VAL A 263 -35.18 31.03 1.92
C VAL A 263 -34.55 31.99 0.92
N ASP A 264 -33.23 32.16 0.98
CA ASP A 264 -32.39 32.75 -0.07
C ASP A 264 -30.96 32.23 0.11
N ASN A 265 -30.73 30.96 -0.24
CA ASN A 265 -29.48 30.28 0.07
C ASN A 265 -28.25 30.83 -0.67
N GLU A 266 -28.48 31.63 -1.71
CA GLU A 266 -27.45 32.27 -2.53
C GLU A 266 -27.30 33.78 -2.26
N ASN A 267 -28.01 34.31 -1.26
CA ASN A 267 -28.06 35.75 -0.92
C ASN A 267 -28.27 36.61 -2.18
N SER A 268 -29.23 36.22 -2.99
CA SER A 268 -29.45 36.70 -4.35
C SER A 268 -30.66 37.62 -4.48
N PHE A 269 -31.52 37.70 -3.45
CA PHE A 269 -32.74 38.48 -3.43
C PHE A 269 -32.59 39.74 -2.56
N ASN A 270 -33.08 40.87 -3.08
CA ASN A 270 -33.12 42.14 -2.36
C ASN A 270 -34.52 42.75 -2.48
N ALA A 271 -35.07 43.26 -1.38
CA ALA A 271 -36.35 43.98 -1.39
C ALA A 271 -36.37 45.13 -0.40
N THR A 272 -37.20 46.13 -0.70
CA THR A 272 -37.52 47.26 0.16
C THR A 272 -39.03 47.44 0.22
N ALA A 273 -39.51 48.50 0.88
CA ALA A 273 -40.93 48.84 0.90
C ALA A 273 -41.52 49.15 -0.49
N SER A 274 -40.69 49.48 -1.49
CA SER A 274 -41.14 49.96 -2.80
C SER A 274 -40.59 49.19 -4.00
N THR A 275 -39.63 48.28 -3.82
CA THR A 275 -39.03 47.52 -4.93
C THR A 275 -38.52 46.16 -4.48
N ASN A 276 -38.22 45.31 -5.46
CA ASN A 276 -37.46 44.07 -5.28
C ASN A 276 -36.57 43.80 -6.49
N SER A 277 -35.60 42.90 -6.34
CA SER A 277 -34.76 42.37 -7.40
C SER A 277 -34.12 41.05 -6.98
N PHE A 278 -33.85 40.17 -7.94
CA PHE A 278 -33.08 38.95 -7.73
C PHE A 278 -32.24 38.56 -8.95
N SER A 279 -31.28 37.67 -8.74
CA SER A 279 -30.45 37.08 -9.79
C SER A 279 -30.30 35.57 -9.58
N VAL A 280 -30.04 34.84 -10.66
CA VAL A 280 -29.64 33.43 -10.56
C VAL A 280 -28.12 33.32 -10.68
N LYS A 281 -27.50 32.36 -9.99
CA LYS A 281 -26.04 32.19 -10.03
C LYS A 281 -25.56 31.38 -11.24
N THR A 282 -26.46 30.61 -11.86
CA THR A 282 -26.14 29.76 -12.99
C THR A 282 -27.28 29.79 -13.99
N ASP A 283 -26.94 29.73 -15.28
CA ASP A 283 -27.92 29.52 -16.33
C ASP A 283 -28.60 28.16 -16.13
N GLY A 284 -29.92 28.12 -16.21
CA GLY A 284 -30.63 26.90 -15.86
C GLY A 284 -32.13 26.99 -15.97
N VAL A 285 -32.77 25.87 -15.65
CA VAL A 285 -34.23 25.77 -15.56
C VAL A 285 -34.63 25.92 -14.11
N TYR A 286 -35.56 26.83 -13.83
CA TYR A 286 -36.03 27.14 -12.50
C TYR A 286 -37.53 26.92 -12.38
N LEU A 287 -37.96 26.17 -11.37
CA LEU A 287 -39.35 26.09 -10.95
C LEU A 287 -39.73 27.39 -10.28
N ILE A 288 -40.73 28.07 -10.82
CA ILE A 288 -41.34 29.27 -10.25
C ILE A 288 -42.68 28.88 -9.68
N THR A 289 -42.90 29.20 -8.40
CA THR A 289 -44.23 29.14 -7.78
C THR A 289 -44.57 30.50 -7.25
N MET A 290 -45.70 31.06 -7.66
CA MET A 290 -46.20 32.31 -7.11
C MET A 290 -47.68 32.22 -6.77
N ASN A 291 -48.04 32.94 -5.72
CA ASN A 291 -49.41 33.24 -5.34
C ASN A 291 -49.48 34.74 -5.04
N ALA A 292 -50.36 35.45 -5.73
CA ALA A 292 -50.55 36.88 -5.54
C ALA A 292 -52.04 37.18 -5.49
N GLN A 293 -52.51 37.79 -4.40
CA GLN A 293 -53.88 38.32 -4.37
C GLN A 293 -53.86 39.78 -4.81
N LEU A 294 -54.82 40.16 -5.65
CA LEU A 294 -54.94 41.51 -6.19
C LEU A 294 -56.32 42.09 -5.88
N ILE A 295 -56.34 43.35 -5.45
CA ILE A 295 -57.52 44.19 -5.30
C ILE A 295 -57.40 45.32 -6.30
N THR A 296 -58.24 45.34 -7.33
CA THR A 296 -58.18 46.36 -8.40
C THR A 296 -59.54 46.51 -9.08
N GLY A 297 -59.67 47.48 -10.00
CA GLY A 297 -60.90 47.72 -10.74
C GLY A 297 -61.41 46.51 -11.51
N VAL A 298 -62.71 46.20 -11.37
CA VAL A 298 -63.42 45.15 -12.11
C VAL A 298 -63.32 45.41 -13.61
N GLY A 299 -63.11 44.35 -14.40
CA GLY A 299 -62.93 44.42 -15.86
C GLY A 299 -61.51 44.72 -16.31
N THR A 300 -60.59 45.06 -15.40
CA THR A 300 -59.16 45.18 -15.74
C THR A 300 -58.49 43.80 -15.84
N LYS A 301 -57.31 43.74 -16.47
CA LYS A 301 -56.54 42.51 -16.69
C LYS A 301 -55.14 42.67 -16.10
N PRO A 302 -54.98 42.65 -14.77
CA PRO A 302 -53.67 42.78 -14.16
C PRO A 302 -52.80 41.60 -14.58
N PHE A 303 -51.53 41.88 -14.81
CA PHE A 303 -50.50 40.91 -15.09
C PHE A 303 -49.50 40.92 -13.94
N VAL A 304 -49.26 39.77 -13.33
CA VAL A 304 -48.29 39.59 -12.24
C VAL A 304 -47.32 38.48 -12.59
N GLY A 305 -46.03 38.67 -12.30
CA GLY A 305 -45.02 37.68 -12.62
C GLY A 305 -43.60 38.19 -12.50
N ILE A 306 -42.69 37.54 -13.23
CA ILE A 306 -41.26 37.87 -13.27
C ILE A 306 -40.98 38.72 -14.50
N TRP A 307 -40.38 39.87 -14.26
CA TRP A 307 -39.85 40.78 -15.27
C TRP A 307 -38.33 40.66 -15.32
N CYS A 308 -37.75 40.63 -16.53
CA CYS A 308 -36.32 40.77 -16.71
C CYS A 308 -35.96 42.26 -16.76
N ASP A 309 -35.30 42.74 -15.72
CA ASP A 309 -34.86 44.14 -15.60
C ASP A 309 -33.79 44.50 -16.62
N THR A 310 -32.98 43.52 -17.03
CA THR A 310 -31.95 43.70 -18.06
C THR A 310 -32.59 43.91 -19.43
N ASP A 311 -33.53 43.04 -19.82
CA ASP A 311 -34.11 43.02 -21.16
C ASP A 311 -35.38 43.86 -21.29
N LYS A 312 -35.91 44.38 -20.18
CA LYS A 312 -37.15 45.15 -20.12
C LYS A 312 -38.34 44.39 -20.73
N ALA A 313 -38.48 43.12 -20.35
CA ALA A 313 -39.54 42.24 -20.84
C ALA A 313 -40.07 41.30 -19.76
N TRP A 314 -41.33 40.88 -19.89
CA TRP A 314 -41.90 39.80 -19.07
C TRP A 314 -41.23 38.48 -19.43
N VAL A 315 -40.75 37.76 -18.43
CA VAL A 315 -40.21 36.40 -18.60
C VAL A 315 -41.34 35.38 -18.45
N VAL A 316 -42.15 35.57 -17.41
CA VAL A 316 -43.31 34.73 -17.12
C VAL A 316 -44.29 35.49 -16.25
N GLY A 317 -45.57 35.13 -16.32
CA GLY A 317 -46.56 35.63 -15.40
C GLY A 317 -47.94 35.07 -15.71
N VAL A 318 -48.92 35.57 -14.97
CA VAL A 318 -50.32 35.20 -15.12
C VAL A 318 -51.15 36.47 -15.17
N ASN A 319 -52.20 36.42 -15.98
CA ASN A 319 -53.20 37.47 -16.08
C ASN A 319 -54.58 36.86 -16.28
N ASP A 320 -55.58 37.59 -15.82
CA ASP A 320 -56.99 37.22 -15.96
C ASP A 320 -57.85 38.48 -15.78
N VAL A 321 -59.06 38.47 -16.33
CA VAL A 321 -60.04 39.54 -16.14
C VAL A 321 -60.51 39.53 -14.69
N VAL A 322 -60.38 40.67 -14.03
CA VAL A 322 -60.84 40.86 -12.65
C VAL A 322 -62.36 40.87 -12.66
N SER A 323 -62.95 39.76 -12.19
CA SER A 323 -64.40 39.55 -12.15
C SER A 323 -65.03 39.96 -10.81
N THR A 324 -64.22 40.05 -9.75
CA THR A 324 -64.60 40.49 -8.41
C THR A 324 -63.54 41.43 -7.84
N ALA A 325 -63.86 42.19 -6.79
CA ALA A 325 -62.93 43.16 -6.22
C ALA A 325 -61.63 42.54 -5.66
N ARG A 326 -61.58 41.23 -5.39
CA ARG A 326 -60.40 40.51 -4.89
C ARG A 326 -60.21 39.20 -5.65
N GLN A 327 -59.08 39.02 -6.32
CA GLN A 327 -58.79 37.82 -7.10
C GLN A 327 -57.38 37.30 -6.83
N THR A 328 -57.23 35.98 -6.71
CA THR A 328 -55.95 35.31 -6.47
C THR A 328 -55.40 34.74 -7.77
N TYR A 329 -54.12 35.01 -8.00
CA TYR A 329 -53.37 34.65 -9.19
C TYR A 329 -52.27 33.68 -8.79
N THR A 330 -52.30 32.48 -9.35
CA THR A 330 -51.32 31.42 -9.08
C THR A 330 -50.60 31.04 -10.36
N LEU A 331 -49.28 30.89 -10.29
CA LEU A 331 -48.48 30.30 -11.36
C LEU A 331 -47.55 29.25 -10.75
N SER A 332 -47.49 28.10 -11.38
CA SER A 332 -46.47 27.08 -11.16
C SER A 332 -45.96 26.63 -12.52
N THR A 333 -44.70 26.92 -12.82
CA THR A 333 -44.10 26.64 -14.13
C THR A 333 -42.58 26.57 -14.05
N ALA A 334 -41.95 25.98 -15.05
CA ALA A 334 -40.50 25.94 -15.19
C ALA A 334 -40.05 26.86 -16.34
N ILE A 335 -39.08 27.73 -16.09
CA ILE A 335 -38.54 28.68 -17.08
C ILE A 335 -37.02 28.69 -17.08
N ASN A 336 -36.44 29.12 -18.20
CA ASN A 336 -35.02 29.40 -18.27
C ASN A 336 -34.73 30.76 -17.63
N LEU A 337 -33.75 30.80 -16.73
CA LEU A 337 -33.18 32.03 -16.19
C LEU A 337 -31.66 32.01 -16.45
N TYR A 338 -31.08 33.20 -16.57
CA TYR A 338 -29.68 33.37 -16.96
C TYR A 338 -28.94 34.21 -15.92
N ALA A 339 -27.73 33.79 -15.56
CA ALA A 339 -26.90 34.43 -14.55
C ALA A 339 -26.43 35.85 -14.96
N SER A 340 -26.44 36.13 -16.27
CA SER A 340 -26.14 37.44 -16.83
C SER A 340 -27.26 38.48 -16.67
N LYS A 341 -28.41 38.10 -16.09
CA LYS A 341 -29.63 38.92 -16.04
C LYS A 341 -30.05 39.21 -14.61
N THR A 342 -30.70 40.35 -14.42
CA THR A 342 -31.40 40.71 -13.18
C THR A 342 -32.89 40.67 -13.42
N TYR A 343 -33.63 40.18 -12.43
CA TYR A 343 -35.07 39.98 -12.49
C TYR A 343 -35.76 40.65 -11.32
N SER A 344 -37.05 40.94 -11.46
CA SER A 344 -37.89 41.43 -10.37
C SER A 344 -39.31 40.90 -10.50
N LEU A 345 -39.97 40.77 -9.35
CA LEU A 345 -41.38 40.43 -9.25
C LEU A 345 -42.18 41.71 -9.47
N ARG A 346 -43.05 41.71 -10.48
CA ARG A 346 -43.75 42.93 -10.92
C ARG A 346 -45.24 42.72 -11.12
N VAL A 347 -45.98 43.82 -11.06
CA VAL A 347 -47.39 43.93 -11.41
C VAL A 347 -47.60 45.04 -12.44
N GLY A 348 -48.40 44.78 -13.48
CA GLY A 348 -48.85 45.78 -14.45
C GLY A 348 -50.36 45.73 -14.57
N ASN A 349 -51.01 46.89 -14.63
CA ASN A 349 -52.45 46.97 -14.83
C ASN A 349 -52.90 48.33 -15.37
N THR A 350 -54.09 48.38 -15.98
CA THR A 350 -54.74 49.61 -16.45
C THR A 350 -55.46 50.39 -15.35
N ALA A 351 -55.59 49.83 -14.14
CA ALA A 351 -56.08 50.51 -12.94
C ALA A 351 -55.08 50.34 -11.79
N SER A 352 -55.04 51.31 -10.89
CA SER A 352 -54.33 51.18 -9.61
C SER A 352 -54.99 50.12 -8.74
N GLY A 353 -54.22 49.52 -7.84
CA GLY A 353 -54.74 48.52 -6.92
C GLY A 353 -53.81 48.26 -5.76
N THR A 354 -54.11 47.19 -5.03
CA THR A 354 -53.34 46.72 -3.88
C THR A 354 -53.06 45.24 -4.01
N ILE A 355 -51.83 44.82 -3.68
CA ILE A 355 -51.48 43.43 -3.41
C ILE A 355 -51.51 43.24 -1.89
N PRO A 356 -52.50 42.52 -1.34
CA PRO A 356 -52.55 42.29 0.09
C PRO A 356 -51.47 41.31 0.54
N TRP A 357 -50.89 41.54 1.72
CA TRP A 357 -49.97 40.54 2.31
C TRP A 357 -50.74 39.37 2.94
N LYS A 358 -51.97 39.62 3.41
CA LYS A 358 -52.88 38.64 4.00
C LYS A 358 -54.14 38.41 3.18
N SER A 359 -54.62 37.17 3.18
CA SER A 359 -55.99 36.84 2.83
C SER A 359 -56.96 37.41 3.88
N SER A 360 -58.19 37.69 3.46
CA SER A 360 -59.28 38.10 4.35
C SER A 360 -60.58 37.41 3.96
N GLY A 361 -61.43 37.07 4.93
CA GLY A 361 -62.74 36.45 4.69
C GLY A 361 -63.23 35.63 5.88
N TYR A 362 -64.35 34.92 5.71
CA TYR A 362 -64.99 34.13 6.76
C TYR A 362 -64.15 32.93 7.26
N THR A 363 -63.18 32.48 6.47
CA THR A 363 -62.31 31.33 6.79
C THR A 363 -61.01 31.71 7.51
N GLY A 364 -60.84 32.99 7.88
CA GLY A 364 -59.66 33.51 8.58
C GLY A 364 -58.68 34.29 7.71
N GLU A 365 -57.62 34.78 8.35
CA GLU A 365 -56.56 35.58 7.73
C GLU A 365 -55.21 34.85 7.80
N GLY A 366 -54.45 34.85 6.71
CA GLY A 366 -53.11 34.28 6.66
C GLY A 366 -52.28 34.87 5.49
N PRO A 367 -50.96 34.71 5.49
CA PRO A 367 -50.12 35.18 4.39
C PRO A 367 -50.58 34.56 3.05
N ILE A 368 -50.73 35.39 2.02
CA ILE A 368 -51.21 34.93 0.70
C ILE A 368 -50.23 35.27 -0.42
N SER A 369 -49.54 36.41 -0.33
CA SER A 369 -48.63 36.85 -1.38
C SER A 369 -47.24 36.25 -1.18
N PHE A 370 -47.01 35.14 -1.89
CA PHE A 370 -45.84 34.27 -1.79
C PHE A 370 -45.19 34.07 -3.16
N TYR A 371 -43.86 34.10 -3.21
CA TYR A 371 -43.10 33.87 -4.43
C TYR A 371 -41.90 32.99 -4.11
N SER A 372 -41.66 31.97 -4.93
CA SER A 372 -40.48 31.14 -4.82
C SER A 372 -39.89 30.76 -6.17
N LEU A 373 -38.59 30.52 -6.16
CA LEU A 373 -37.83 29.89 -7.24
C LEU A 373 -37.02 28.72 -6.68
N LYS A 374 -36.85 27.66 -7.47
CA LYS A 374 -35.94 26.54 -7.19
C LYS A 374 -35.26 26.10 -8.47
N ARG A 375 -33.94 25.98 -8.48
CA ARG A 375 -33.21 25.40 -9.63
C ARG A 375 -33.58 23.93 -9.80
N LEU A 376 -33.87 23.54 -11.04
CA LEU A 376 -34.13 22.16 -11.45
C LEU A 376 -33.02 21.58 -12.33
N LYS A 377 -32.39 22.42 -13.15
CA LYS A 377 -31.33 22.03 -14.10
C LYS A 377 -30.31 23.15 -14.21
#